data_AF-A0A6A1Q5V6-F1
#
_entry.id   AF-A0A6A1Q5V6-F1
#
_cell.length_a   1.000
_cell.length_b   1.000
_cell.length_c   1.000
_cell.angle_alpha   90.00
_cell.angle_beta   90.00
_cell.angle_gamma   90.00
#
_symmetry.space_group_name_H-M   'P 1'
#
loop_
_entity.id
_entity.type
_entity.pdbx_description
1 polymer ?
#
loop_
_entity_poly.entity_id
_entity_poly.type
_entity_poly.pdbx_seq_one_letter_code
_entity_poly.pdbx_strand_id
1 'polypeptide(L)'
;ARNIRLVSEAAGEDEDSASEGLGELILSGLTSENLYGARLSVDDGGRLSWPVLFLYPEYAQSDFISAFHEDSRFIDHLMVMFGETPSWDLEQKYCPDNLEVYFEDDDRSELYRVPPKSTLLEVLQHPR
;
A
#
# COMPACT_ATOMS: atom_id res chain seq x y z
N ALA A 1 12.00 -13.71 7.30
CA ALA A 1 10.80 -12.89 7.57
C ALA A 1 11.07 -11.47 7.10
N ARG A 2 10.08 -10.76 6.56
CA ARG A 2 10.24 -9.43 5.94
C ARG A 2 10.14 -8.26 6.91
N ASN A 3 9.86 -8.50 8.19
CA ASN A 3 9.72 -7.48 9.25
C ASN A 3 8.73 -6.36 8.91
N ILE A 4 7.63 -6.72 8.25
CA ILE A 4 6.54 -5.81 7.93
C ILE A 4 5.60 -5.77 9.14
N ARG A 5 5.26 -4.56 9.61
CA ARG A 5 4.27 -4.37 10.67
C ARG A 5 2.88 -4.35 10.05
N LEU A 6 1.99 -5.21 10.55
CA LEU A 6 0.60 -5.22 10.14
C LEU A 6 -0.23 -4.52 11.21
N VAL A 7 -1.02 -3.53 10.80
CA VAL A 7 -2.03 -2.92 11.67
C VAL A 7 -3.29 -3.76 11.56
N SER A 8 -3.76 -4.29 12.69
CA SER A 8 -5.05 -4.96 12.78
C SER A 8 -6.02 -3.99 13.42
N GLU A 9 -7.13 -3.70 12.77
CA GLU A 9 -8.26 -3.05 13.41
C GLU A 9 -8.86 -4.07 14.38
N ALA A 10 -8.49 -3.98 15.67
CA ALA A 10 -9.12 -4.76 16.72
C ALA A 10 -10.53 -4.19 16.92
N ALA A 11 -11.51 -4.81 16.26
CA ALA A 11 -12.91 -4.55 16.55
C ALA A 11 -13.23 -5.02 17.98
N GLY A 12 -13.34 -4.07 18.92
CA GLY A 12 -14.07 -4.22 20.18
C GLY A 12 -13.41 -5.10 21.25
N GLU A 13 -13.42 -4.59 22.47
CA GLU A 13 -12.97 -5.22 23.70
C GLU A 13 -13.62 -6.60 23.93
N ASP A 14 -12.82 -7.63 24.16
CA ASP A 14 -13.12 -8.68 25.15
C ASP A 14 -11.78 -9.28 25.65
N GLU A 15 -11.51 -9.06 26.92
CA GLU A 15 -10.38 -9.63 27.67
C GLU A 15 -10.53 -11.16 27.75
N ASP A 16 -9.73 -11.92 27.00
CA ASP A 16 -8.81 -12.94 27.51
C ASP A 16 -8.21 -13.78 26.37
N SER A 17 -6.88 -13.91 26.38
CA SER A 17 -6.15 -15.08 25.87
C SER A 17 -6.29 -15.46 24.38
N ALA A 18 -5.59 -14.76 23.46
CA ALA A 18 -5.30 -15.32 22.11
C ALA A 18 -4.17 -14.59 21.35
N SER A 19 -2.93 -14.61 21.86
CA SER A 19 -1.78 -14.05 21.11
C SER A 19 -1.41 -14.84 19.85
N GLU A 20 -1.79 -16.11 19.74
CA GLU A 20 -1.43 -16.96 18.58
C GLU A 20 -2.52 -17.00 17.49
N GLY A 21 -3.79 -16.72 17.83
CA GLY A 21 -4.91 -16.75 16.88
C GLY A 21 -5.09 -15.47 16.04
N LEU A 22 -4.70 -14.32 16.58
CA LEU A 22 -4.83 -13.02 15.90
C LEU A 22 -3.96 -12.91 14.65
N GLY A 23 -2.75 -13.49 14.66
CA GLY A 23 -1.85 -13.49 13.51
C GLY A 23 -2.41 -14.26 12.32
N GLU A 24 -3.04 -15.43 12.56
CA GLU A 24 -3.74 -16.22 11.55
C GLU A 24 -4.96 -15.47 10.98
N LEU A 25 -5.72 -14.75 11.81
CA LEU A 25 -6.88 -13.99 11.36
C LEU A 25 -6.48 -12.80 10.46
N ILE A 26 -5.39 -12.09 10.78
CA ILE A 26 -4.88 -11.00 9.93
C ILE A 26 -4.37 -11.56 8.59
N LEU A 27 -3.61 -12.66 8.63
CA LEU A 27 -3.14 -13.32 7.41
C LEU A 27 -4.34 -13.82 6.58
N SER A 28 -5.37 -14.36 7.24
CA SER A 28 -6.61 -14.77 6.60
C SER A 28 -7.32 -13.58 5.91
N GLY A 29 -7.30 -12.40 6.52
CA GLY A 29 -7.83 -11.15 5.94
C GLY A 29 -7.02 -10.64 4.75
N LEU A 30 -5.68 -10.69 4.80
CA LEU A 30 -4.80 -10.35 3.66
C LEU A 30 -4.93 -11.36 2.51
N THR A 31 -5.34 -12.58 2.84
CA THR A 31 -5.68 -13.63 1.89
C THR A 31 -7.15 -13.62 1.44
N SER A 32 -7.99 -12.81 2.06
CA SER A 32 -9.37 -12.64 1.60
C SER A 32 -9.36 -11.70 0.39
N GLU A 33 -10.22 -11.97 -0.59
CA GLU A 33 -10.41 -11.04 -1.70
C GLU A 33 -10.90 -9.70 -1.15
N ASN A 34 -10.23 -8.62 -1.53
CA ASN A 34 -10.71 -7.27 -1.23
C ASN A 34 -11.90 -6.90 -2.15
N LEU A 35 -12.47 -5.70 -1.98
CA LEU A 35 -13.60 -5.20 -2.80
C LEU A 35 -13.30 -5.17 -4.31
N TYR A 36 -12.02 -5.24 -4.68
CA TYR A 36 -11.53 -5.26 -6.06
C TYR A 36 -11.08 -6.66 -6.52
N GLY A 37 -11.37 -7.73 -5.76
CA GLY A 37 -11.00 -9.10 -6.08
C GLY A 37 -9.49 -9.37 -6.03
N ALA A 38 -8.71 -8.47 -5.42
CA ALA A 38 -7.26 -8.59 -5.33
C ALA A 38 -6.83 -9.08 -3.94
N ARG A 39 -5.72 -9.80 -3.92
CA ARG A 39 -5.21 -10.53 -2.75
C ARG A 39 -3.69 -10.49 -2.75
N LEU A 40 -3.09 -10.53 -1.56
CA LEU A 40 -1.67 -10.80 -1.41
C LEU A 40 -1.30 -12.13 -2.11
N SER A 41 -0.35 -12.05 -3.04
CA SER A 41 0.13 -13.21 -3.79
C SER A 41 1.64 -13.38 -3.62
N VAL A 42 2.10 -14.62 -3.81
CA VAL A 42 3.51 -15.01 -3.71
C VAL A 42 3.93 -15.57 -5.07
N ASP A 43 5.07 -15.14 -5.60
CA ASP A 43 5.63 -15.69 -6.83
C ASP A 43 6.48 -16.96 -6.60
N ASP A 44 6.96 -17.59 -7.68
CA ASP A 44 7.80 -18.79 -7.61
C ASP A 44 9.14 -18.55 -6.89
N GLY A 45 9.59 -17.29 -6.80
CA GLY A 45 10.77 -16.85 -6.07
C GLY A 45 10.52 -16.58 -4.58
N GLY A 46 9.29 -16.77 -4.10
CA GLY A 46 8.88 -16.49 -2.73
C GLY A 46 8.72 -15.00 -2.42
N ARG A 47 8.61 -14.14 -3.44
CA ARG A 47 8.43 -12.68 -3.38
C ARG A 47 6.95 -12.33 -3.33
N LEU A 48 6.62 -11.26 -2.61
CA LEU A 48 5.22 -10.85 -2.43
C LEU A 48 4.78 -9.81 -3.45
N SER A 49 3.53 -9.90 -3.89
CA SER A 49 2.83 -8.84 -4.60
C SER A 49 1.60 -8.41 -3.82
N TRP A 50 1.56 -7.12 -3.48
CA TRP A 50 0.55 -6.52 -2.61
C TRP A 50 -0.52 -5.79 -3.42
N PRO A 51 -1.80 -5.89 -3.04
CA PRO A 51 -2.79 -4.92 -3.48
C PRO A 51 -2.48 -3.55 -2.86
N VAL A 52 -2.33 -2.51 -3.68
CA VAL A 52 -1.96 -1.16 -3.26
C VAL A 52 -2.96 -0.14 -3.78
N LEU A 53 -3.31 0.84 -2.95
CA LEU A 53 -4.21 1.94 -3.30
C LEU A 53 -3.43 3.25 -3.25
N PHE A 54 -3.42 4.00 -4.35
CA PHE A 54 -2.95 5.38 -4.39
C PHE A 54 -4.13 6.33 -4.19
N LEU A 55 -3.94 7.35 -3.36
CA LEU A 55 -4.95 8.35 -3.06
C LEU A 55 -4.48 9.71 -3.60
N TYR A 56 -5.39 10.41 -4.27
CA TYR A 56 -5.18 11.77 -4.79
C TYR A 56 -6.17 12.71 -4.11
N PRO A 57 -5.87 13.16 -2.87
CA PRO A 57 -6.82 13.87 -2.02
C PRO A 57 -7.26 15.22 -2.62
N GLU A 58 -6.43 15.88 -3.42
CA GLU A 58 -6.75 17.16 -4.07
C GLU A 58 -8.00 17.06 -4.96
N TYR A 59 -8.17 15.95 -5.68
CA TYR A 59 -9.28 15.72 -6.60
C TYR A 59 -10.27 14.64 -6.10
N ALA A 60 -10.09 14.17 -4.86
CA ALA A 60 -10.82 13.04 -4.29
C ALA A 60 -10.86 11.81 -5.21
N GLN A 61 -9.72 11.52 -5.86
CA GLN A 61 -9.54 10.37 -6.75
C GLN A 61 -8.68 9.30 -6.08
N SER A 62 -8.76 8.08 -6.60
CA SER A 62 -7.91 6.97 -6.17
C SER A 62 -7.66 6.00 -7.31
N ASP A 63 -6.49 5.40 -7.34
CA ASP A 63 -6.15 4.30 -8.24
C ASP A 63 -5.78 3.05 -7.46
N PHE A 64 -6.20 1.90 -8.00
CA PHE A 64 -5.95 0.60 -7.39
C PHE A 64 -5.03 -0.26 -8.27
N ILE A 65 -3.93 -0.71 -7.67
CA ILE A 65 -2.98 -1.67 -8.27
C ILE A 65 -3.22 -3.02 -7.61
N SER A 66 -3.73 -3.97 -8.38
CA SER A 66 -4.10 -5.30 -7.87
C SER A 66 -2.90 -6.13 -7.40
N ALA A 67 -1.75 -5.98 -8.06
CA ALA A 67 -0.53 -6.72 -7.76
C ALA A 67 0.70 -5.82 -7.92
N PHE A 68 1.10 -5.17 -6.82
CA PHE A 68 2.32 -4.38 -6.70
C PHE A 68 3.43 -5.26 -6.13
N HIS A 69 4.40 -5.63 -6.97
CA HIS A 69 5.52 -6.47 -6.55
C HIS A 69 6.42 -5.75 -5.53
N GLU A 70 6.82 -6.43 -4.46
CA GLU A 70 7.49 -5.80 -3.32
C GLU A 70 8.81 -5.09 -3.69
N ASP A 71 9.51 -5.51 -4.75
CA ASP A 71 10.75 -4.87 -5.23
C ASP A 71 10.56 -3.96 -6.44
N SER A 72 9.33 -3.77 -6.90
CA SER A 72 9.02 -2.72 -7.86
C SER A 72 9.17 -1.37 -7.19
N ARG A 73 9.65 -0.38 -7.95
CA ARG A 73 9.76 1.00 -7.46
C ARG A 73 8.47 1.76 -7.72
N PHE A 74 8.16 2.71 -6.85
CA PHE A 74 6.98 3.57 -7.03
C PHE A 74 7.01 4.31 -8.37
N ILE A 75 8.17 4.83 -8.76
CA ILE A 75 8.35 5.58 -10.01
C ILE A 75 8.01 4.75 -11.25
N ASP A 76 8.30 3.44 -11.24
CA ASP A 76 8.00 2.57 -12.38
C ASP A 76 6.47 2.46 -12.59
N HIS A 77 5.71 2.40 -11.50
CA HIS A 77 4.25 2.42 -11.56
C HIS A 77 3.70 3.81 -11.91
N LEU A 78 4.22 4.87 -11.28
CA LEU A 78 3.78 6.25 -11.54
C LEU A 78 4.00 6.67 -12.99
N MET A 79 5.11 6.26 -13.61
CA MET A 79 5.38 6.54 -15.02
C MET A 79 4.35 5.89 -15.96
N VAL A 80 3.84 4.72 -15.62
CA VAL A 80 2.81 4.03 -16.41
C VAL A 80 1.45 4.65 -16.16
N MET A 81 1.09 4.89 -14.90
CA MET A 81 -0.20 5.45 -14.49
C MET A 81 -0.43 6.87 -15.03
N PHE A 82 0.62 7.69 -15.02
CA PHE A 82 0.59 9.08 -15.49
C PHE A 82 1.31 9.27 -16.83
N GLY A 83 1.45 8.19 -17.61
CA GLY A 83 1.96 8.26 -18.98
C GLY A 83 0.99 8.99 -19.92
N GLU A 84 -0.31 8.89 -19.65
CA GLU A 84 -1.36 9.73 -20.23
C GLU A 84 -1.97 10.59 -19.12
N THR A 85 -2.22 11.87 -19.41
CA THR A 85 -2.82 12.77 -18.42
C THR A 85 -4.23 12.29 -18.09
N PRO A 86 -4.55 12.03 -16.81
CA PRO A 86 -5.90 11.66 -16.40
C PRO A 86 -6.92 12.74 -16.75
N SER A 87 -8.15 12.37 -17.08
CA SER A 87 -9.20 13.33 -17.47
C SER A 87 -9.59 14.33 -16.37
N TRP A 88 -9.31 14.00 -15.11
CA TRP A 88 -9.54 14.86 -13.95
C TRP A 88 -8.39 15.86 -13.70
N ASP A 89 -7.19 15.63 -14.25
CA ASP A 89 -6.03 16.51 -14.11
C ASP A 89 -6.05 17.61 -15.18
N LEU A 90 -7.03 18.52 -15.05
CA LEU A 90 -7.24 19.62 -16.00
C LEU A 90 -6.05 20.59 -16.08
N GLU A 91 -5.25 20.67 -15.03
CA GLU A 91 -4.08 21.54 -14.94
C GLU A 91 -2.77 20.83 -15.33
N GLN A 92 -2.85 19.54 -15.69
CA GLN A 92 -1.73 18.68 -16.09
C GLN A 92 -0.58 18.68 -15.06
N LYS A 93 -0.92 18.71 -13.77
CA LYS A 93 0.04 18.80 -12.66
C LYS A 93 0.64 17.45 -12.29
N TYR A 94 -0.05 16.35 -12.60
CA TYR A 94 0.34 15.00 -12.20
C TYR A 94 1.32 14.39 -13.21
N CYS A 95 2.54 14.96 -13.25
CA CYS A 95 3.65 14.43 -14.02
C CYS A 95 4.55 13.57 -13.11
N PRO A 96 5.02 12.38 -13.54
CA PRO A 96 5.85 11.48 -12.71
C PRO A 96 7.05 12.15 -12.02
N ASP A 97 7.69 13.12 -12.68
CA ASP A 97 8.84 13.86 -12.13
C ASP A 97 8.47 14.84 -11.00
N ASN A 98 7.21 15.26 -10.92
CA ASN A 98 6.71 16.24 -9.95
C ASN A 98 5.83 15.60 -8.86
N LEU A 99 5.56 14.29 -8.95
CA LEU A 99 4.76 13.58 -7.96
C LEU A 99 5.55 13.31 -6.69
N GLU A 100 4.90 13.57 -5.57
CA GLU A 100 5.39 13.24 -4.25
C GLU A 100 4.48 12.20 -3.63
N VAL A 101 5.09 11.14 -3.08
CA VAL A 101 4.37 10.03 -2.45
C VAL A 101 4.53 10.14 -0.94
N TYR A 102 3.44 9.90 -0.22
CA TYR A 102 3.39 9.94 1.24
C TYR A 102 2.59 8.74 1.77
N PHE A 103 2.90 8.32 2.99
CA PHE A 103 2.01 7.48 3.80
C PHE A 103 1.79 8.13 5.16
N GLU A 104 0.69 7.75 5.80
CA GLU A 104 0.27 8.27 7.11
C GLU A 104 0.58 7.25 8.21
N ASP A 105 1.07 7.74 9.35
CA ASP A 105 1.06 7.03 10.62
C ASP A 105 -0.20 7.48 11.39
N ASP A 106 -1.24 6.64 11.38
CA ASP A 106 -2.54 6.94 12.00
C ASP A 106 -2.42 7.21 13.52
N ASP A 107 -1.51 6.53 14.21
CA ASP A 107 -1.31 6.69 15.67
C ASP A 107 -0.75 8.08 15.99
N ARG A 108 0.05 8.64 15.08
CA ARG A 108 0.76 9.92 15.27
C ARG A 108 0.16 11.08 14.48
N SER A 109 -0.73 10.79 13.54
CA SER A 109 -1.22 11.74 12.53
C SER A 109 -0.06 12.45 11.81
N GLU A 110 1.00 11.70 11.50
CA GLU A 110 2.21 12.18 10.83
C GLU A 110 2.31 11.63 9.41
N LEU A 111 2.71 12.48 8.46
CA LEU A 111 2.96 12.07 7.08
C LEU A 111 4.46 11.83 6.83
N TYR A 112 4.77 10.68 6.25
CA TYR A 112 6.11 10.28 5.89
C TYR A 112 6.28 10.32 4.37
N ARG A 113 7.26 11.09 3.90
CA ARG A 113 7.58 11.16 2.47
C ARG A 113 8.29 9.90 2.01
N VAL A 114 7.81 9.32 0.92
CA VAL A 114 8.41 8.19 0.22
C VAL A 114 9.18 8.70 -1.00
N PRO A 115 10.49 8.42 -1.10
CA PRO A 115 11.21 8.65 -2.34
C PRO A 115 10.61 7.78 -3.46
N PRO A 116 10.20 8.34 -4.62
CA PRO A 116 9.59 7.54 -5.70
C PRO A 116 10.51 6.42 -6.23
N LYS A 117 11.83 6.53 -6.02
CA LYS A 117 12.80 5.51 -6.43
C LYS A 117 12.89 4.32 -5.47
N SER A 118 12.30 4.41 -4.28
CA SER A 118 12.26 3.32 -3.32
C SER A 118 11.35 2.19 -3.79
N THR A 119 11.60 0.98 -3.28
CA THR A 119 10.72 -0.17 -3.51
C THR A 119 9.58 -0.20 -2.50
N LEU A 120 8.52 -0.95 -2.82
CA LEU A 120 7.43 -1.15 -1.87
C LEU A 120 7.92 -1.81 -0.57
N LEU A 121 8.81 -2.80 -0.66
CA LEU A 121 9.37 -3.50 0.50
C LEU A 121 10.13 -2.54 1.43
N GLU A 122 10.93 -1.63 0.88
CA GLU A 122 11.66 -0.64 1.68
C GLU A 122 10.69 0.25 2.49
N VAL A 123 9.56 0.62 1.88
CA VAL A 123 8.52 1.42 2.56
C VAL A 123 7.75 0.60 3.59
N LEU A 124 7.39 -0.64 3.27
CA LEU A 124 6.71 -1.55 4.20
C LEU A 124 7.58 -1.98 5.39
N GLN A 125 8.90 -1.86 5.26
CA GLN A 125 9.88 -2.09 6.35
C GLN A 125 10.14 -0.84 7.19
N HIS A 126 9.44 0.26 6.91
CA HIS A 126 9.56 1.46 7.72
C HIS A 126 9.19 1.15 9.18
N PRO A 127 9.92 1.67 10.18
CA PRO A 127 9.74 1.33 11.59
C PRO A 127 8.46 1.93 12.23
N ARG A 128 7.52 2.42 11.43
CA ARG A 128 6.26 3.01 11.90
C ARG A 128 5.14 2.04 11.58
#